data_AF-A0A4Z0A3M2-F1
#
_entry.id   AF-A0A4Z0A3M2-F1
#
_cell.length_a   1.000
_cell.length_b   1.000
_cell.length_c   1.000
_cell.angle_alpha   90.00
_cell.angle_beta   90.00
_cell.angle_gamma   90.00
#
_symmetry.space_group_name_H-M   'P 1'
#
loop_
_entity.id
_entity.type
_entity.pdbx_description
1 polymer ?
#
loop_
_entity_poly.entity_id
_entity_poly.type
_entity_poly.pdbx_seq_one_letter_code
_entity_poly.pdbx_strand_id
1 'polypeptide(L)'
;GKEFCNAYTELNDPFEQRARFEEQVRQKAQGDDEAQDIDETFVDALEHGLPPTGGWGIGIDRLVMFLTNSTNIKEVLLFPAMKPIETGANMNIANPGPAGQV
;
A
#
# COMPACT_ATOMS: atom_id res chain seq x y z
N GLY A 1 10.77 -18.27 2.69
CA GLY A 1 11.24 -17.17 3.56
C GLY A 1 10.19 -16.10 3.61
N LYS A 2 10.17 -15.25 4.65
CA LYS A 2 9.35 -14.03 4.67
C LYS A 2 10.24 -12.85 4.32
N GLU A 3 9.71 -11.87 3.58
CA GLU A 3 10.42 -10.61 3.34
C GLU A 3 10.40 -9.75 4.60
N PHE A 4 11.58 -9.31 5.05
CA PHE A 4 11.72 -8.46 6.23
C PHE A 4 12.06 -7.02 5.86
N CYS A 5 12.98 -6.87 4.90
CA CYS A 5 13.48 -5.57 4.48
C CYS A 5 13.48 -5.48 2.95
N ASN A 6 13.20 -4.28 2.46
CA ASN A 6 13.46 -3.87 1.09
C ASN A 6 14.42 -2.68 1.11
N ALA A 7 15.40 -2.68 0.22
CA ALA A 7 16.42 -1.64 0.15
C ALA A 7 16.94 -1.49 -1.27
N TYR A 8 17.19 -0.27 -1.70
CA TYR A 8 17.67 0.04 -3.03
C TYR A 8 18.43 1.37 -3.04
N THR A 9 19.32 1.52 -4.02
CA THR A 9 19.83 2.85 -4.36
C THR A 9 18.67 3.61 -5.00
N GLU A 10 18.36 4.78 -4.46
CA GLU A 10 17.27 5.60 -4.96
C GLU A 10 17.54 6.03 -6.40
N LEU A 11 16.51 5.96 -7.23
CA LEU A 11 16.58 6.51 -8.57
C LEU A 11 16.46 8.03 -8.46
N ASN A 12 17.56 8.72 -8.78
CA ASN A 12 17.64 10.17 -8.70
C ASN A 12 17.65 10.85 -10.08
N ASP A 13 17.50 10.10 -11.18
CA ASP A 13 17.31 10.65 -12.52
C ASP A 13 15.81 10.95 -12.76
N PRO A 14 15.41 12.23 -12.88
CA PRO A 14 13.99 12.60 -13.05
C PRO A 14 13.40 12.10 -14.38
N PHE A 15 14.20 12.02 -15.45
CA PHE A 15 13.71 11.57 -16.76
C PHE A 15 13.47 10.06 -16.77
N GLU A 16 14.38 9.30 -16.16
CA GLU A 16 14.18 7.86 -15.99
C GLU A 16 12.99 7.58 -15.07
N GLN A 17 12.85 8.33 -13.97
CA GLN A 17 11.73 8.18 -13.05
C GLN A 17 10.38 8.46 -13.75
N ARG A 18 10.31 9.52 -14.57
CA ARG A 18 9.12 9.83 -15.39
C ARG A 18 8.79 8.70 -16.36
N ALA A 19 9.77 8.18 -17.09
CA ALA A 19 9.58 7.06 -18.02
C ALA A 19 9.06 5.80 -17.30
N ARG A 20 9.53 5.54 -16.08
CA ARG A 20 9.01 4.44 -15.24
C ARG A 20 7.57 4.68 -14.80
N PHE A 21 7.19 5.90 -14.43
CA PHE A 21 5.79 6.19 -14.12
C PHE A 21 4.87 6.07 -15.35
N GLU A 22 5.31 6.49 -16.54
CA GLU A 22 4.53 6.30 -17.77
C GLU A 22 4.28 4.82 -18.08
N GLU A 23 5.29 3.97 -17.84
CA GLU A 23 5.15 2.53 -17.95
C GLU A 23 4.18 1.95 -16.91
N GLN A 24 4.23 2.44 -15.66
CA GLN A 24 3.28 2.04 -14.61
C GLN A 24 1.84 2.44 -14.96
N VAL A 25 1.61 3.64 -15.51
CA VAL A 25 0.29 4.06 -16.00
C VAL A 25 -0.20 3.16 -17.14
N ARG A 26 0.71 2.72 -18.03
CA ARG A 26 0.37 1.75 -19.08
C ARG A 26 -0.05 0.40 -18.49
N GLN A 27 0.65 -0.08 -17.45
CA GLN A 27 0.30 -1.31 -16.74
C GLN A 27 -1.05 -1.19 -16.03
N LYS A 28 -1.32 -0.04 -15.40
CA LYS A 28 -2.62 0.28 -14.80
C LYS A 28 -3.76 0.23 -15.82
N ALA A 29 -3.55 0.80 -17.01
CA ALA A 29 -4.53 0.73 -18.10
C ALA A 29 -4.77 -0.70 -18.62
N GLN A 30 -3.83 -1.63 -18.38
CA GLN A 30 -3.97 -3.06 -18.68
C GLN A 30 -4.66 -3.85 -17.56
N GLY A 31 -5.05 -3.19 -16.46
CA GLY A 31 -5.78 -3.79 -15.34
C GLY A 31 -4.93 -4.13 -14.11
N ASP A 32 -3.73 -3.57 -13.99
CA ASP A 32 -2.94 -3.67 -12.75
C ASP A 32 -3.36 -2.59 -11.75
N ASP A 33 -4.18 -2.98 -10.76
CA ASP A 33 -4.68 -2.08 -9.71
C ASP A 33 -3.60 -1.64 -8.70
N GLU A 34 -2.44 -2.33 -8.67
CA GLU A 34 -1.32 -2.00 -7.77
C GLU A 34 -0.29 -1.06 -8.41
N ALA A 35 -0.41 -0.81 -9.72
CA ALA A 35 0.49 0.08 -10.45
C ALA A 35 0.33 1.55 -10.03
N GLN A 36 1.47 2.24 -9.99
CA GLN A 36 1.54 3.63 -9.51
C GLN A 36 1.08 4.63 -10.59
N ASP A 37 0.46 5.73 -10.15
CA ASP A 37 0.19 6.89 -11.00
C ASP A 37 1.43 7.80 -11.10
N ILE A 38 1.43 8.71 -12.07
CA ILE A 38 2.48 9.74 -12.20
C ILE A 38 2.28 10.80 -11.10
N ASP A 39 3.30 10.98 -10.25
CA ASP A 39 3.39 12.10 -9.30
C ASP A 39 4.31 13.20 -9.88
N GLU A 40 3.70 14.21 -10.49
CA GLU A 40 4.42 15.33 -11.09
C GLU A 40 5.18 16.18 -10.06
N THR A 41 4.67 16.28 -8.83
CA THR A 41 5.36 17.02 -7.75
C THR A 41 6.61 16.30 -7.27
N PHE A 42 6.60 14.97 -7.26
CA PHE A 42 7.80 14.17 -6.96
C PHE A 42 8.85 14.29 -8.07
N VAL A 43 8.46 14.25 -9.34
CA VAL A 43 9.40 14.43 -10.46
C VAL A 43 10.01 15.84 -10.44
N ASP A 44 9.20 16.88 -10.23
CA ASP A 44 9.71 18.26 -10.09
C ASP A 44 10.72 18.36 -8.93
N ALA A 45 10.46 17.71 -7.80
CA ALA A 45 11.42 17.67 -6.69
C ALA A 45 12.74 16.97 -7.06
N LEU A 46 12.70 15.90 -7.87
CA LEU A 46 13.91 15.24 -8.37
C LEU A 46 14.71 16.13 -9.33
N GLU A 47 14.04 16.95 -10.15
CA GLU A 47 14.68 17.92 -11.07
C GLU A 47 15.43 19.02 -10.31
N HIS A 48 15.02 19.36 -9.09
CA HIS A 48 15.76 20.25 -8.20
C HIS A 48 17.05 19.62 -7.61
N GLY A 49 17.22 18.31 -7.79
CA GLY A 49 18.45 17.59 -7.49
C GLY A 49 18.36 16.77 -6.20
N LEU A 50 18.08 15.47 -6.33
CA LEU A 50 18.25 14.49 -5.28
C LEU A 50 19.71 13.96 -5.28
N PRO A 51 20.48 14.13 -4.18
CA PRO A 51 21.80 13.53 -4.06
C PRO A 51 21.76 11.99 -4.17
N PRO A 52 22.87 11.32 -4.50
CA PRO A 52 22.94 9.86 -4.43
C PRO A 52 22.52 9.36 -3.05
N THR A 53 21.37 8.68 -3.01
CA THR A 53 20.68 8.30 -1.76
C THR A 53 20.40 6.81 -1.78
N GLY A 54 20.41 6.18 -0.59
CA GLY A 54 19.96 4.81 -0.41
C GLY A 54 18.70 4.78 0.45
N GLY A 55 17.68 4.08 -0.03
CA GLY A 55 16.43 3.85 0.68
C GLY A 55 16.42 2.50 1.37
N TRP A 56 15.72 2.42 2.50
CA TRP A 56 15.49 1.19 3.23
C TRP A 56 14.16 1.22 3.96
N GLY A 57 13.45 0.10 3.93
CA GLY A 57 12.24 -0.14 4.70
C GLY A 57 12.27 -1.51 5.37
N ILE A 58 11.75 -1.60 6.59
CA ILE A 58 11.56 -2.86 7.33
C ILE A 58 10.12 -3.02 7.78
N GLY A 59 9.62 -4.26 7.69
CA GLY A 59 8.35 -4.63 8.32
C GLY A 59 8.55 -4.89 9.81
N ILE A 60 8.22 -3.92 10.66
CA ILE A 60 8.34 -4.05 12.13
C ILE A 60 7.51 -5.22 12.65
N ASP A 61 6.26 -5.37 12.20
CA ASP A 61 5.40 -6.50 12.60
C ASP A 61 6.06 -7.84 12.25
N ARG A 62 6.63 -7.96 11.05
CA ARG A 62 7.31 -9.19 10.62
C ARG A 62 8.56 -9.46 11.45
N LEU A 63 9.35 -8.42 11.76
CA LEU A 63 10.50 -8.54 12.66
C LEU A 63 10.07 -9.05 14.05
N VAL A 64 9.04 -8.44 14.64
CA VAL A 64 8.53 -8.84 15.96
C VAL A 64 7.94 -10.25 15.91
N MET A 65 7.22 -10.62 14.85
CA MET A 65 6.74 -12.00 14.65
C MET A 65 7.88 -13.01 14.68
N PHE A 66 9.00 -12.70 14.02
CA PHE A 66 10.18 -13.57 14.05
C PHE A 66 10.78 -13.66 15.46
N LEU A 67 10.96 -12.53 16.15
CA LEU A 67 11.53 -12.49 17.50
C LEU A 67 10.66 -13.18 18.57
N THR A 68 9.33 -13.21 18.35
CA THR A 68 8.37 -13.84 19.25
C THR A 68 7.97 -15.25 18.84
N ASN A 69 8.57 -15.79 17.77
CA ASN A 69 8.19 -17.07 17.16
C ASN A 69 6.69 -17.16 16.80
N SER A 70 6.09 -16.02 16.44
CA SER A 70 4.69 -15.91 16.04
C SER A 70 4.54 -16.14 14.54
N THR A 71 3.67 -17.08 14.14
CA THR A 71 3.42 -17.38 12.73
C THR A 71 2.36 -16.45 12.11
N ASN A 72 1.50 -15.85 12.93
CA ASN A 72 0.39 -14.96 12.57
C ASN A 72 0.63 -13.52 13.06
N ILE A 73 0.37 -12.52 12.20
CA ILE A 73 0.57 -11.09 12.51
C ILE A 73 -0.37 -10.58 13.61
N LYS A 74 -1.53 -11.22 13.78
CA LYS A 74 -2.50 -10.82 14.80
C LYS A 74 -1.98 -11.02 16.23
N GLU A 75 -0.98 -11.87 16.43
CA GLU A 75 -0.34 -12.10 17.74
C GLU A 75 0.56 -10.95 18.17
N VAL A 76 1.01 -10.10 17.23
CA VAL A 76 1.92 -8.98 17.51
C VAL A 76 1.25 -7.60 17.38
N LEU A 77 -0.05 -7.57 17.04
CA LEU A 77 -0.87 -6.37 16.97
C LEU A 77 -1.82 -6.33 18.17
N LEU A 78 -1.82 -5.24 18.95
CA LEU A 78 -2.70 -5.12 20.12
C LEU A 78 -4.19 -5.21 19.76
N PHE A 79 -4.57 -4.60 18.63
CA PHE A 79 -5.94 -4.58 18.12
C PHE A 79 -5.92 -4.85 16.61
N PRO A 80 -5.86 -6.11 16.16
CA PRO A 80 -5.80 -6.43 14.75
C PRO A 80 -7.13 -6.14 14.06
N ALA A 81 -7.10 -5.84 12.76
CA ALA A 81 -8.31 -5.72 11.96
C ALA A 81 -9.06 -7.08 11.93
N MET A 82 -10.31 -7.04 12.38
CA MET A 82 -11.20 -8.21 12.44
C MET A 82 -12.45 -7.94 11.61
N LYS A 83 -12.99 -8.98 10.97
CA LYS A 83 -14.32 -8.90 10.37
C LYS A 83 -15.34 -8.70 11.51
N PRO A 84 -16.29 -7.76 11.38
CA PRO A 84 -17.35 -7.59 12.36
C PRO A 84 -18.11 -8.89 12.59
N ILE A 85 -18.53 -9.14 13.83
CA ILE A 85 -19.41 -10.26 14.14
C ILE A 85 -20.83 -9.83 13.79
N GLU A 86 -21.50 -10.58 12.90
CA GLU A 86 -22.92 -10.42 12.64
C GLU A 86 -23.71 -10.81 13.89
N THR A 87 -23.95 -9.83 14.75
CA THR A 87 -24.85 -9.98 15.90
C THR A 87 -26.24 -9.63 15.39
N GLY A 88 -27.27 -10.44 15.71
CA GLY A 88 -28.63 -10.31 15.18
C GLY A 88 -29.29 -8.92 15.32
N ALA A 89 -28.70 -8.00 16.08
CA ALA A 89 -29.08 -6.58 16.13
C ALA A 89 -28.78 -5.81 14.82
N ASN A 90 -27.80 -6.24 14.00
CA ASN A 90 -27.45 -5.59 12.74
C ASN A 90 -28.33 -6.01 11.55
N MET A 91 -29.17 -7.04 11.71
CA MET A 91 -30.10 -7.49 10.67
C MET A 91 -31.26 -6.52 10.45
N ASN A 92 -31.49 -5.57 11.36
CA ASN A 92 -32.62 -4.61 11.29
C ASN A 92 -32.25 -3.24 10.68
N ILE A 93 -31.00 -3.03 10.24
CA ILE A 93 -30.58 -1.76 9.59
C ILE A 93 -30.27 -1.97 8.11
N ALA A 94 -30.41 -3.19 7.60
CA ALA A 94 -30.38 -3.45 6.16
C ALA A 94 -31.77 -3.21 5.56
N ASN A 95 -31.93 -2.01 4.99
CA ASN A 95 -32.88 -1.62 3.94
C ASN A 95 -34.18 -0.90 4.39
N PRO A 96 -34.26 0.41 4.10
CA PRO A 96 -35.35 0.93 3.31
C PRO A 96 -34.76 1.28 1.94
N GLY A 97 -34.88 0.35 1.00
CA GLY A 97 -34.75 0.71 -0.41
C GLY A 97 -35.79 1.78 -0.72
N PRO A 98 -35.54 2.72 -1.64
CA PRO A 98 -36.53 3.73 -1.96
C PRO A 98 -37.72 3.03 -2.63
N ALA A 99 -38.81 2.93 -1.88
CA ALA A 99 -40.12 2.61 -2.42
C ALA A 99 -40.60 3.82 -3.24
N GLY A 100 -40.52 3.69 -4.57
CA GLY A 100 -41.48 4.24 -5.54
C GLY A 100 -41.65 5.77 -5.72
N GLN A 101 -41.65 6.17 -7.00
CA GLN A 101 -42.31 7.36 -7.60
C GLN A 101 -41.69 8.72 -7.20
N VAL A 102 -41.17 9.54 -8.11
CA VAL A 102 -41.62 10.01 -9.44
C VAL A 102 -40.42 10.36 -10.32
#